data_AF-A0A4R1PYX5-F1
#
_entry.id   AF-A0A4R1PYX5-F1
#
_cell.length_a   1.000
_cell.length_b   1.000
_cell.length_c   1.000
_cell.angle_alpha   90.00
_cell.angle_beta   90.00
_cell.angle_gamma   90.00
#
_symmetry.space_group_name_H-M   'P 1'
#
loop_
_entity.id
_entity.type
_entity.pdbx_description
1 polymer ?
#
loop_
_entity_poly.entity_id
_entity_poly.type
_entity_poly.pdbx_seq_one_letter_code
_entity_poly.pdbx_strand_id
1 'polypeptide(L)'
;MKHFELLAPAGNMEKLQMALLYGADAVYMGGKSFGLRAFSDNFTDEELREAVAFTHSQGKKAYITVNIFPHNEDLPALPDYIRYIRDIGADAVIISDLGVFRTIREVAPDLPIHISTQANNTNWASVKFWEELGVSRVVLAREISLEDISLIRHKVDIELEAFIHGAMCISYSGRCLLSNYFTQNRDANRGECAQVCRWKFNVVEEKRPDQYYPVLEDERGTYLFNSKDLCLLAHIPQLAASGLTSFKIEGRMKSVHYVATVTRVYRAALDAYQANPEKFAVREEWWQELNKISHRPYTSGFYFGKPNENDQIYSGSSNTQTHDFVGLVRSYDAERQVAVVEQRNNIKLGEEIEIAQPGQPNFTQVIQSMTDIEGNPIQAAPHPQQLVIMPVSQPVVPFAMLRRKVKDSE
;
A
#
# COMPACT_ATOMS: atom_id res chain seq x y z
N MET A 1 3.80 -1.94 27.08
CA MET A 1 4.70 -1.89 25.91
C MET A 1 4.15 -0.91 24.90
N LYS A 2 5.00 -0.24 24.11
CA LYS A 2 4.55 0.68 23.06
C LYS A 2 3.85 -0.14 21.97
N HIS A 3 2.57 0.16 21.71
CA HIS A 3 1.85 -0.42 20.59
C HIS A 3 2.21 0.36 19.32
N PHE A 4 2.62 -0.35 18.26
CA PHE A 4 2.90 0.23 16.96
C PHE A 4 1.71 -0.01 16.05
N GLU A 5 1.14 1.06 15.49
CA GLU A 5 0.03 0.95 14.54
C GLU A 5 0.56 0.45 13.19
N LEU A 6 -0.02 -0.61 12.64
CA LEU A 6 0.19 -0.99 11.25
C LEU A 6 -0.91 -0.38 10.37
N LEU A 7 -0.54 0.64 9.59
CA LEU A 7 -1.45 1.35 8.69
C LEU A 7 -1.36 0.79 7.26
N ALA A 8 -2.45 0.19 6.79
CA ALA A 8 -2.54 -0.43 5.47
C ALA A 8 -3.36 0.41 4.46
N PRO A 9 -3.06 0.31 3.15
CA PRO A 9 -3.82 1.00 2.12
C PRO A 9 -5.13 0.28 1.79
N ALA A 10 -6.21 1.05 1.62
CA ALA A 10 -7.48 0.56 1.10
C ALA A 10 -7.87 1.36 -0.16
N GLY A 11 -7.90 0.69 -1.32
CA GLY A 11 -8.37 1.29 -2.58
C GLY A 11 -9.87 1.10 -2.79
N ASN A 12 -10.39 -0.07 -2.45
CA ASN A 12 -11.80 -0.41 -2.57
C ASN A 12 -12.21 -1.31 -1.39
N MET A 13 -13.49 -1.67 -1.31
CA MET A 13 -14.03 -2.44 -0.19
C MET A 13 -13.32 -3.79 -0.01
N GLU A 14 -13.02 -4.51 -1.10
CA GLU A 14 -12.31 -5.80 -1.02
C GLU A 14 -10.90 -5.64 -0.44
N LYS A 15 -10.14 -4.61 -0.87
CA LYS A 15 -8.81 -4.31 -0.31
C LYS A 15 -8.88 -3.93 1.17
N LEU A 16 -9.93 -3.18 1.56
CA LEU A 16 -10.15 -2.78 2.94
C LEU A 16 -10.39 -4.01 3.84
N GLN A 17 -11.29 -4.89 3.43
CA GLN A 17 -11.57 -6.14 4.14
C GLN A 17 -10.32 -7.00 4.25
N MET A 18 -9.57 -7.15 3.15
CA MET A 18 -8.30 -7.88 3.13
C MET A 18 -7.27 -7.26 4.08
N ALA A 19 -7.08 -5.93 4.08
CA ALA A 19 -6.15 -5.27 4.98
C ALA A 19 -6.49 -5.54 6.46
N LEU A 20 -7.76 -5.37 6.83
CA LEU A 20 -8.20 -5.53 8.22
C LEU A 20 -8.10 -6.99 8.68
N LEU A 21 -8.61 -7.94 7.88
CA LEU A 21 -8.58 -9.37 8.21
C LEU A 21 -7.15 -9.90 8.33
N TYR A 22 -6.22 -9.41 7.50
CA TYR A 22 -4.82 -9.84 7.50
C TYR A 22 -3.93 -9.06 8.50
N GLY A 23 -4.51 -8.20 9.33
CA GLY A 23 -3.86 -7.71 10.55
C GLY A 23 -3.53 -6.23 10.60
N ALA A 24 -4.13 -5.38 9.76
CA ALA A 24 -3.99 -3.93 9.88
C ALA A 24 -4.66 -3.42 11.18
N ASP A 25 -4.05 -2.41 11.80
CA ASP A 25 -4.63 -1.70 12.95
C ASP A 25 -5.47 -0.50 12.52
N ALA A 26 -5.11 0.06 11.36
CA ALA A 26 -5.83 1.13 10.71
C ALA A 26 -5.74 0.97 9.19
N VAL A 27 -6.69 1.56 8.48
CA VAL A 27 -6.68 1.67 7.02
C VAL A 27 -6.75 3.12 6.58
N TYR A 28 -6.04 3.46 5.50
CA TYR A 28 -6.23 4.74 4.83
C TYR A 28 -6.84 4.55 3.45
N MET A 29 -7.85 5.37 3.14
CA MET A 29 -8.64 5.31 1.91
C MET A 29 -8.98 6.73 1.44
N GLY A 30 -9.55 6.84 0.25
CA GLY A 30 -10.01 8.14 -0.26
C GLY A 30 -11.28 7.99 -1.05
N GLY A 31 -12.12 9.02 -1.01
CA GLY A 31 -13.24 9.16 -1.92
C GLY A 31 -12.78 9.48 -3.35
N LYS A 32 -13.75 9.71 -4.24
CA LYS A 32 -13.48 10.11 -5.63
C LYS A 32 -12.95 11.54 -5.77
N SER A 33 -13.06 12.35 -4.72
CA SER A 33 -12.65 13.75 -4.69
C SER A 33 -11.48 13.99 -3.75
N PHE A 34 -10.68 15.02 -4.03
CA PHE A 34 -9.63 15.56 -3.15
C PHE A 34 -8.49 14.62 -2.72
N GLY A 35 -8.32 13.45 -3.36
CA GLY A 35 -7.21 12.52 -3.09
C GLY A 35 -6.21 12.37 -4.25
N LEU A 36 -4.91 12.24 -3.94
CA LEU A 36 -3.81 12.04 -4.93
C LEU A 36 -3.82 10.72 -5.70
N ARG A 37 -4.91 10.01 -5.62
CA ARG A 37 -5.13 8.74 -6.30
C ARG A 37 -6.59 8.69 -6.76
N ALA A 38 -7.23 9.83 -7.02
CA ALA A 38 -8.63 9.97 -7.42
C ALA A 38 -9.04 9.02 -8.58
N PHE A 39 -8.07 8.62 -9.40
CA PHE A 39 -8.24 7.77 -10.58
C PHE A 39 -7.95 6.26 -10.34
N SER A 40 -7.68 5.84 -9.11
CA SER A 40 -7.78 4.42 -8.74
C SER A 40 -9.26 4.06 -8.51
N ASP A 41 -9.58 2.76 -8.47
CA ASP A 41 -10.82 2.31 -7.80
C ASP A 41 -10.84 3.02 -6.44
N ASN A 42 -11.82 3.89 -6.24
CA ASN A 42 -12.02 4.69 -5.04
C ASN A 42 -13.48 4.63 -4.66
N PHE A 43 -13.71 4.81 -3.38
CA PHE A 43 -15.02 4.73 -2.78
C PHE A 43 -15.87 5.91 -3.27
N THR A 44 -17.07 5.62 -3.74
CA THR A 44 -18.18 6.58 -3.73
C THR A 44 -18.44 7.05 -2.30
N ASP A 45 -19.24 8.11 -2.14
CA ASP A 45 -19.61 8.57 -0.81
C ASP A 45 -20.29 7.44 -0.02
N GLU A 46 -21.27 6.73 -0.60
CA GLU A 46 -21.94 5.61 0.08
C GLU A 46 -20.97 4.50 0.49
N GLU A 47 -20.11 4.04 -0.44
CA GLU A 47 -19.11 3.02 -0.13
C GLU A 47 -18.12 3.49 0.94
N LEU A 48 -17.81 4.80 1.00
CA LEU A 48 -16.92 5.36 2.01
C LEU A 48 -17.56 5.31 3.39
N ARG A 49 -18.87 5.61 3.49
CA ARG A 49 -19.63 5.48 4.74
C ARG A 49 -19.64 4.02 5.20
N GLU A 50 -19.95 3.10 4.30
CA GLU A 50 -19.93 1.66 4.58
C GLU A 50 -18.54 1.18 5.01
N ALA A 51 -17.49 1.69 4.37
CA ALA A 51 -16.11 1.35 4.67
C ALA A 51 -15.68 1.79 6.07
N VAL A 52 -16.04 3.01 6.47
CA VAL A 52 -15.79 3.52 7.83
C VAL A 52 -16.54 2.67 8.86
N ALA A 53 -17.85 2.44 8.64
CA ALA A 53 -18.67 1.62 9.53
C ALA A 53 -18.14 0.18 9.67
N PHE A 54 -17.74 -0.46 8.56
CA PHE A 54 -17.14 -1.79 8.59
C PHE A 54 -15.81 -1.77 9.35
N THR A 55 -14.96 -0.78 9.13
CA THR A 55 -13.67 -0.66 9.84
C THR A 55 -13.86 -0.55 11.34
N HIS A 56 -14.83 0.26 11.79
CA HIS A 56 -15.18 0.37 13.21
C HIS A 56 -15.79 -0.91 13.78
N SER A 57 -16.58 -1.65 12.99
CA SER A 57 -17.10 -2.97 13.41
C SER A 57 -16.00 -3.99 13.72
N GLN A 58 -14.81 -3.81 13.13
CA GLN A 58 -13.60 -4.61 13.41
C GLN A 58 -12.76 -4.04 14.57
N GLY A 59 -13.20 -2.95 15.21
CA GLY A 59 -12.46 -2.26 16.27
C GLY A 59 -11.19 -1.57 15.77
N LYS A 60 -11.13 -1.23 14.48
CA LYS A 60 -9.97 -0.61 13.81
C LYS A 60 -10.28 0.84 13.40
N LYS A 61 -9.26 1.59 12.97
CA LYS A 61 -9.38 3.01 12.59
C LYS A 61 -9.41 3.24 11.08
N ALA A 62 -10.19 4.23 10.64
CA ALA A 62 -10.33 4.63 9.24
C ALA A 62 -9.86 6.07 9.02
N TYR A 63 -8.82 6.24 8.19
CA TYR A 63 -8.28 7.54 7.82
C TYR A 63 -8.62 7.91 6.37
N ILE A 64 -9.10 9.13 6.14
CA ILE A 64 -9.53 9.59 4.81
C ILE A 64 -8.51 10.55 4.20
N THR A 65 -8.07 10.28 2.98
CA THR A 65 -7.13 11.15 2.26
C THR A 65 -7.86 12.34 1.63
N VAL A 66 -7.42 13.55 1.98
CA VAL A 66 -7.82 14.84 1.39
C VAL A 66 -6.53 15.61 1.04
N ASN A 67 -5.63 14.95 0.30
CA ASN A 67 -4.22 15.29 0.22
C ASN A 67 -3.77 15.85 -1.13
N ILE A 68 -4.69 16.32 -1.98
CA ILE A 68 -4.31 17.10 -3.17
C ILE A 68 -3.76 18.48 -2.80
N PHE A 69 -3.16 19.16 -3.77
CA PHE A 69 -2.97 20.61 -3.75
C PHE A 69 -4.13 21.26 -4.52
N PRO A 70 -5.18 21.76 -3.85
CA PRO A 70 -6.35 22.27 -4.54
C PRO A 70 -6.04 23.54 -5.30
N HIS A 71 -6.68 23.70 -6.46
CA HIS A 71 -6.77 24.95 -7.17
C HIS A 71 -8.04 25.71 -6.75
N ASN A 72 -8.17 26.98 -7.14
CA ASN A 72 -9.30 27.82 -6.75
C ASN A 72 -10.67 27.22 -7.09
N GLU A 73 -10.76 26.43 -8.15
CA GLU A 73 -11.98 25.71 -8.58
C GLU A 73 -12.36 24.56 -7.65
N ASP A 74 -11.41 23.98 -6.91
CA ASP A 74 -11.64 22.87 -5.98
C ASP A 74 -12.16 23.39 -4.62
N LEU A 75 -11.82 24.62 -4.24
CA LEU A 75 -12.13 25.19 -2.91
C LEU A 75 -13.63 25.29 -2.58
N PRO A 76 -14.55 25.64 -3.50
CA PRO A 76 -15.97 25.79 -3.17
C PRO A 76 -16.63 24.51 -2.65
N ALA A 77 -16.22 23.33 -3.14
CA ALA A 77 -16.81 22.05 -2.74
C ALA A 77 -16.14 21.42 -1.50
N LEU A 78 -14.97 21.91 -1.11
CA LEU A 78 -14.18 21.35 -0.01
C LEU A 78 -14.91 21.40 1.35
N PRO A 79 -15.54 22.53 1.78
CA PRO A 79 -16.25 22.60 3.06
C PRO A 79 -17.32 21.51 3.26
N ASP A 80 -18.13 21.23 2.23
CA ASP A 80 -19.18 20.22 2.28
C ASP A 80 -18.60 18.81 2.35
N TYR A 81 -17.53 18.55 1.60
CA TYR A 81 -16.85 17.26 1.64
C TYR A 81 -16.19 17.00 3.02
N ILE A 82 -15.61 18.01 3.66
CA ILE A 82 -15.07 17.86 5.03
C ILE A 82 -16.18 17.60 6.05
N ARG A 83 -17.31 18.31 5.96
CA ARG A 83 -18.48 18.03 6.83
C ARG A 83 -18.96 16.59 6.65
N TYR A 84 -19.05 16.13 5.42
CA TYR A 84 -19.39 14.75 5.10
C TYR A 84 -18.42 13.74 5.74
N ILE A 85 -17.11 13.92 5.59
CA ILE A 85 -16.09 13.04 6.18
C ILE A 85 -16.21 12.99 7.71
N ARG A 86 -16.45 14.12 8.36
CA ARG A 86 -16.70 14.19 9.80
C ARG A 86 -17.96 13.39 10.18
N ASP A 87 -19.05 13.58 9.44
CA ASP A 87 -20.36 12.99 9.78
C ASP A 87 -20.40 11.47 9.61
N ILE A 88 -19.60 10.91 8.69
CA ILE A 88 -19.42 9.44 8.59
C ILE A 88 -18.49 8.87 9.67
N GLY A 89 -17.89 9.72 10.51
CA GLY A 89 -17.09 9.30 11.66
C GLY A 89 -15.64 8.95 11.34
N ALA A 90 -15.02 9.53 10.31
CA ALA A 90 -13.60 9.30 10.04
C ALA A 90 -12.71 9.61 11.26
N ASP A 91 -11.76 8.73 11.57
CA ASP A 91 -10.86 8.88 12.72
C ASP A 91 -9.82 9.99 12.51
N ALA A 92 -9.47 10.27 11.25
CA ALA A 92 -8.62 11.40 10.87
C ALA A 92 -8.70 11.67 9.37
N VAL A 93 -8.34 12.89 8.97
CA VAL A 93 -8.05 13.25 7.57
C VAL A 93 -6.56 13.42 7.33
N ILE A 94 -6.08 12.89 6.20
CA ILE A 94 -4.69 13.02 5.76
C ILE A 94 -4.60 14.13 4.72
N ILE A 95 -3.91 15.23 5.01
CA ILE A 95 -3.89 16.46 4.18
C ILE A 95 -2.48 16.92 3.82
N SER A 96 -2.34 17.76 2.79
CA SER A 96 -1.05 18.32 2.37
C SER A 96 -1.00 19.84 2.35
N ASP A 97 -2.15 20.51 2.29
CA ASP A 97 -2.29 21.92 1.96
C ASP A 97 -2.81 22.77 3.15
N LEU A 98 -2.33 24.03 3.25
CA LEU A 98 -2.69 24.95 4.33
C LEU A 98 -4.11 25.52 4.20
N GLY A 99 -4.61 25.70 2.98
CA GLY A 99 -6.00 26.08 2.71
C GLY A 99 -6.96 24.97 3.12
N VAL A 100 -6.60 23.71 2.85
CA VAL A 100 -7.34 22.54 3.34
C VAL A 100 -7.31 22.48 4.86
N PHE A 101 -6.14 22.64 5.48
CA PHE A 101 -6.01 22.70 6.95
C PHE A 101 -6.94 23.75 7.56
N ARG A 102 -6.89 24.98 7.04
CA ARG A 102 -7.73 26.08 7.52
C ARG A 102 -9.22 25.77 7.37
N THR A 103 -9.63 25.23 6.22
CA THR A 103 -11.03 24.86 5.96
C THR A 103 -11.51 23.82 6.98
N ILE A 104 -10.70 22.80 7.29
CA ILE A 104 -11.05 21.79 8.30
C ILE A 104 -11.23 22.44 9.67
N ARG A 105 -10.31 23.33 10.08
CA ARG A 105 -10.44 24.05 11.35
C ARG A 105 -11.70 24.92 11.43
N GLU A 106 -12.18 25.45 10.30
CA GLU A 106 -13.39 26.26 10.25
C GLU A 106 -14.68 25.42 10.31
N VAL A 107 -14.73 24.26 9.65
CA VAL A 107 -15.99 23.51 9.48
C VAL A 107 -16.09 22.20 10.27
N ALA A 108 -14.95 21.66 10.72
CA ALA A 108 -14.83 20.43 11.50
C ALA A 108 -13.63 20.51 12.47
N PRO A 109 -13.64 21.46 13.44
CA PRO A 109 -12.47 21.75 14.29
C PRO A 109 -11.96 20.55 15.11
N ASP A 110 -12.87 19.64 15.47
CA ASP A 110 -12.58 18.45 16.28
C ASP A 110 -12.09 17.24 15.44
N LEU A 111 -12.14 17.33 14.10
CA LEU A 111 -11.68 16.25 13.23
C LEU A 111 -10.14 16.16 13.27
N PRO A 112 -9.55 15.03 13.69
CA PRO A 112 -8.09 14.90 13.75
C PRO A 112 -7.44 15.04 12.38
N ILE A 113 -6.31 15.75 12.35
CA ILE A 113 -5.56 16.03 11.12
C ILE A 113 -4.23 15.28 11.17
N HIS A 114 -3.96 14.51 10.13
CA HIS A 114 -2.68 13.88 9.84
C HIS A 114 -2.04 14.59 8.65
N ILE A 115 -0.76 14.95 8.75
CA ILE A 115 -0.05 15.60 7.66
C ILE A 115 0.54 14.56 6.72
N SER A 116 0.15 14.60 5.45
CA SER A 116 0.62 13.76 4.36
C SER A 116 2.13 13.93 4.11
N THR A 117 2.79 12.86 3.65
CA THR A 117 4.18 12.92 3.15
C THR A 117 4.35 13.98 2.06
N GLN A 118 3.29 14.36 1.35
CA GLN A 118 3.32 15.42 0.32
C GLN A 118 3.63 16.82 0.87
N ALA A 119 3.45 17.04 2.17
CA ALA A 119 3.85 18.29 2.83
C ALA A 119 5.36 18.35 3.08
N ASN A 120 6.14 17.34 2.68
CA ASN A 120 7.60 17.34 2.64
C ASN A 120 8.29 17.52 4.01
N ASN A 121 7.74 16.91 5.06
CA ASN A 121 8.31 17.02 6.40
C ASN A 121 9.59 16.18 6.54
N THR A 122 10.74 16.82 6.34
CA THR A 122 12.10 16.23 6.43
C THR A 122 12.90 16.67 7.65
N ASN A 123 12.40 17.64 8.42
CA ASN A 123 13.14 18.25 9.52
C ASN A 123 12.23 18.52 10.73
N TRP A 124 12.83 18.63 11.91
CA TRP A 124 12.11 18.79 13.17
C TRP A 124 11.34 20.10 13.28
N ALA A 125 11.82 21.18 12.63
CA ALA A 125 11.18 22.49 12.73
C ALA A 125 9.83 22.51 12.00
N SER A 126 9.74 21.88 10.81
CA SER A 126 8.46 21.71 10.09
C SER A 126 7.48 20.86 10.89
N VAL A 127 7.94 19.76 11.48
CA VAL A 127 7.09 18.89 12.31
C VAL A 127 6.61 19.62 13.57
N LYS A 128 7.51 20.39 14.22
CA LYS A 128 7.19 21.19 15.40
C LYS A 128 6.13 22.25 15.11
N PHE A 129 6.24 22.92 13.97
CA PHE A 129 5.23 23.90 13.55
C PHE A 129 3.85 23.25 13.37
N TRP A 130 3.78 22.07 12.75
CA TRP A 130 2.52 21.33 12.62
C TRP A 130 1.93 20.91 13.98
N GLU A 131 2.79 20.50 14.91
CA GLU A 131 2.39 20.21 16.29
C GLU A 131 1.80 21.44 17.00
N GLU A 132 2.41 22.62 16.85
CA GLU A 132 1.91 23.88 17.40
C GLU A 132 0.57 24.30 16.79
N LEU A 133 0.31 23.93 15.53
CA LEU A 133 -0.99 24.07 14.87
C LEU A 133 -2.02 23.01 15.30
N GLY A 134 -1.66 22.12 16.23
CA GLY A 134 -2.54 21.15 16.87
C GLY A 134 -2.91 19.96 15.99
N VAL A 135 -2.10 19.61 14.99
CA VAL A 135 -2.33 18.36 14.23
C VAL A 135 -1.99 17.15 15.10
N SER A 136 -2.52 15.97 14.78
CA SER A 136 -2.38 14.79 15.64
C SER A 136 -1.23 13.88 15.22
N ARG A 137 -0.84 13.92 13.93
CA ARG A 137 0.21 13.06 13.37
C ARG A 137 0.89 13.71 12.18
N VAL A 138 2.17 13.45 12.01
CA VAL A 138 2.91 13.82 10.79
C VAL A 138 3.47 12.57 10.12
N VAL A 139 3.10 12.37 8.85
CA VAL A 139 3.72 11.40 7.96
C VAL A 139 5.00 12.02 7.41
N LEU A 140 6.13 11.46 7.80
CA LEU A 140 7.45 11.94 7.39
C LEU A 140 7.68 11.66 5.90
N ALA A 141 8.50 12.51 5.29
CA ALA A 141 8.94 12.33 3.91
C ALA A 141 9.66 10.99 3.72
N ARG A 142 9.68 10.47 2.49
CA ARG A 142 10.36 9.19 2.20
C ARG A 142 11.87 9.34 2.02
N GLU A 143 12.31 10.58 1.84
CA GLU A 143 13.70 10.97 1.67
C GLU A 143 14.34 11.36 3.02
N ILE A 144 14.10 10.58 4.07
CA ILE A 144 14.57 10.83 5.44
C ILE A 144 15.31 9.61 6.01
N SER A 145 16.34 9.85 6.83
CA SER A 145 17.11 8.82 7.52
C SER A 145 16.52 8.46 8.89
N LEU A 146 16.86 7.27 9.43
CA LEU A 146 16.48 6.92 10.81
C LEU A 146 17.09 7.85 11.86
N GLU A 147 18.28 8.37 11.59
CA GLU A 147 18.96 9.34 12.46
C GLU A 147 18.14 10.64 12.53
N ASP A 148 17.70 11.14 11.38
CA ASP A 148 16.85 12.33 11.31
C ASP A 148 15.48 12.10 11.95
N ILE A 149 14.85 10.93 11.73
CA ILE A 149 13.59 10.55 12.41
C ILE A 149 13.78 10.60 13.93
N SER A 150 14.89 10.02 14.43
CA SER A 150 15.22 10.02 15.85
C SER A 150 15.44 11.45 16.36
N LEU A 151 16.14 12.29 15.61
CA LEU A 151 16.33 13.71 15.95
C LEU A 151 14.99 14.46 16.03
N ILE A 152 14.09 14.25 15.05
CA ILE A 152 12.74 14.82 15.06
C ILE A 152 12.00 14.39 16.32
N ARG A 153 11.99 13.10 16.63
CA ARG A 153 11.33 12.57 17.83
C ARG A 153 11.79 13.26 19.11
N HIS A 154 13.07 13.60 19.24
CA HIS A 154 13.60 14.30 20.43
C HIS A 154 13.15 15.76 20.55
N LYS A 155 12.54 16.34 19.51
CA LYS A 155 12.16 17.76 19.44
C LYS A 155 10.65 18.01 19.48
N VAL A 156 9.84 16.97 19.33
CA VAL A 156 8.38 17.04 19.25
C VAL A 156 7.78 15.95 20.15
N ASP A 157 6.49 16.03 20.47
CA ASP A 157 5.71 15.05 21.23
C ASP A 157 4.60 14.37 20.38
N ILE A 158 4.27 14.94 19.22
CA ILE A 158 3.30 14.45 18.24
C ILE A 158 3.61 13.04 17.70
N GLU A 159 2.59 12.33 17.20
CA GLU A 159 2.78 11.04 16.52
C GLU A 159 3.54 11.20 15.20
N LEU A 160 4.51 10.31 14.98
CA LEU A 160 5.28 10.22 13.74
C LEU A 160 4.93 8.93 13.00
N GLU A 161 4.68 9.06 11.71
CA GLU A 161 4.38 7.96 10.80
C GLU A 161 5.38 7.93 9.64
N ALA A 162 5.80 6.75 9.21
CA ALA A 162 6.67 6.62 8.05
C ALA A 162 6.36 5.36 7.22
N PHE A 163 6.70 5.42 5.93
CA PHE A 163 6.52 4.29 5.03
C PHE A 163 7.55 3.20 5.32
N ILE A 164 7.09 1.95 5.43
CA ILE A 164 7.96 0.79 5.71
C ILE A 164 8.02 -0.21 4.56
N HIS A 165 7.07 -0.13 3.62
CA HIS A 165 7.02 -1.02 2.47
C HIS A 165 6.29 -0.39 1.28
N GLY A 166 6.71 -0.79 0.08
CA GLY A 166 6.01 -0.52 -1.17
C GLY A 166 6.73 0.47 -2.08
N ALA A 167 6.02 0.93 -3.11
CA ALA A 167 6.65 1.61 -4.23
C ALA A 167 7.31 2.93 -3.81
N MET A 168 8.59 3.13 -4.11
CA MET A 168 9.30 4.40 -3.88
C MET A 168 9.11 5.38 -5.03
N CYS A 169 8.81 6.64 -4.69
CA CYS A 169 8.82 7.73 -5.66
C CYS A 169 10.25 8.24 -5.81
N ILE A 170 10.67 8.54 -7.05
CA ILE A 170 11.97 9.19 -7.30
C ILE A 170 11.85 10.72 -7.31
N SER A 171 10.63 11.24 -7.42
CA SER A 171 10.34 12.68 -7.30
C SER A 171 10.12 13.02 -5.83
N TYR A 172 10.64 14.18 -5.41
CA TYR A 172 10.58 14.63 -4.02
C TYR A 172 9.14 14.63 -3.51
N SER A 173 8.82 13.62 -2.69
CA SER A 173 7.54 13.44 -2.02
C SER A 173 6.31 13.71 -2.90
N GLY A 174 6.29 13.16 -4.12
CA GLY A 174 5.12 13.14 -5.01
C GLY A 174 4.95 14.35 -5.94
N ARG A 175 5.85 15.35 -5.88
CA ARG A 175 5.84 16.51 -6.79
C ARG A 175 6.50 16.18 -8.12
N CYS A 176 5.77 15.52 -9.02
CA CYS A 176 6.32 15.00 -10.27
C CYS A 176 5.94 15.86 -11.49
N LEU A 177 6.85 16.73 -11.94
CA LEU A 177 6.65 17.51 -13.18
C LEU A 177 6.70 16.63 -14.45
N LEU A 178 7.45 15.53 -14.41
CA LEU A 178 7.61 14.64 -15.56
C LEU A 178 6.29 14.00 -15.97
N SER A 179 5.43 13.61 -15.01
CA SER A 179 4.12 13.03 -15.33
C SER A 179 3.30 14.01 -16.16
N ASN A 180 3.24 15.27 -15.72
CA ASN A 180 2.44 16.32 -16.37
C ASN A 180 3.01 16.61 -17.77
N TYR A 181 4.33 16.75 -17.87
CA TYR A 181 5.02 17.04 -19.13
C TYR A 181 4.79 15.96 -20.20
N PHE A 182 5.00 14.68 -19.87
CA PHE A 182 4.93 13.59 -20.85
C PHE A 182 3.51 13.18 -21.23
N THR A 183 2.53 13.44 -20.35
CA THR A 183 1.13 13.04 -20.61
C THR A 183 0.25 14.18 -21.09
N GLN A 184 0.74 15.43 -21.00
CA GLN A 184 0.08 16.70 -21.32
C GLN A 184 -1.17 17.02 -20.49
N ASN A 185 -1.97 16.02 -20.10
CA ASN A 185 -3.26 16.17 -19.45
C ASN A 185 -3.41 15.37 -18.14
N ARG A 186 -2.35 14.71 -17.63
CA ARG A 186 -2.43 13.97 -16.34
C ARG A 186 -1.55 14.61 -15.28
N ASP A 187 -2.17 15.30 -14.33
CA ASP A 187 -1.48 15.93 -13.21
C ASP A 187 -1.22 14.98 -12.03
N ALA A 188 0.04 14.64 -11.78
CA ALA A 188 0.43 13.80 -10.66
C ALA A 188 0.04 14.39 -9.28
N ASN A 189 -0.04 15.73 -9.17
CA ASN A 189 -0.41 16.43 -7.94
C ASN A 189 -1.94 16.55 -7.73
N ARG A 190 -2.73 16.21 -8.76
CA ARG A 190 -4.20 16.05 -8.68
C ARG A 190 -4.63 14.59 -8.73
N GLY A 191 -3.67 13.68 -8.61
CA GLY A 191 -3.88 12.25 -8.45
C GLY A 191 -3.88 11.42 -9.72
N GLU A 192 -3.42 11.98 -10.82
CA GLU A 192 -3.38 11.34 -12.14
C GLU A 192 -2.02 10.73 -12.49
N CYS A 193 -1.14 10.53 -11.51
CA CYS A 193 0.24 10.07 -11.71
C CYS A 193 0.33 8.90 -12.70
N ALA A 194 0.99 9.13 -13.84
CA ALA A 194 1.18 8.13 -14.90
C ALA A 194 2.36 7.17 -14.64
N GLN A 195 2.99 7.30 -13.47
CA GLN A 195 4.16 6.50 -13.07
C GLN A 195 5.30 6.57 -14.08
N VAL A 196 5.52 7.74 -14.69
CA VAL A 196 6.56 7.95 -15.70
C VAL A 196 7.96 7.61 -15.20
N CYS A 197 8.21 7.72 -13.89
CA CYS A 197 9.47 7.30 -13.25
C CYS A 197 9.72 5.78 -13.31
N ARG A 198 8.83 5.01 -13.94
CA ARG A 198 8.97 3.58 -14.22
C ARG A 198 9.14 3.27 -15.70
N TRP A 199 9.06 4.29 -16.55
CA TRP A 199 9.25 4.15 -17.99
C TRP A 199 10.73 3.98 -18.28
N LYS A 200 11.04 3.40 -19.45
CA LYS A 200 12.41 3.35 -19.95
C LYS A 200 12.65 4.61 -20.76
N PHE A 201 13.60 5.43 -20.31
CA PHE A 201 14.06 6.58 -21.06
C PHE A 201 15.40 6.27 -21.72
N ASN A 202 15.59 6.85 -22.89
CA ASN A 202 16.90 7.10 -23.46
C ASN A 202 17.00 8.62 -23.62
N VAL A 203 18.17 9.19 -23.40
CA VAL A 203 18.40 10.61 -23.69
C VAL A 203 18.81 10.72 -25.15
N VAL A 204 18.23 11.66 -25.87
CA VAL A 204 18.69 12.03 -27.21
C VAL A 204 19.24 13.44 -27.12
N GLU A 205 20.44 13.66 -27.66
CA GLU A 205 21.02 15.00 -27.75
C GLU A 205 20.44 15.70 -28.99
N GLU A 206 20.08 16.97 -28.86
CA GLU A 206 19.31 17.71 -29.87
C GLU A 206 19.98 17.75 -31.26
N LYS A 207 21.30 17.86 -31.31
CA LYS A 207 22.07 17.86 -32.57
C LYS A 207 22.41 16.46 -33.08
N ARG A 208 22.05 15.41 -32.34
CA ARG A 208 22.26 14.00 -32.67
C ARG A 208 20.97 13.21 -32.46
N PRO A 209 19.90 13.53 -33.22
CA PRO A 209 18.55 12.98 -33.00
C PRO A 209 18.46 11.45 -33.16
N ASP A 210 19.37 10.85 -33.92
CA ASP A 210 19.42 9.41 -34.15
C ASP A 210 20.30 8.66 -33.13
N GLN A 211 20.95 9.38 -32.20
CA GLN A 211 21.81 8.79 -31.18
C GLN A 211 21.11 8.78 -29.82
N TYR A 212 20.64 7.60 -29.46
CA TYR A 212 20.10 7.32 -28.13
C TYR A 212 21.25 7.04 -27.16
N TYR A 213 21.35 7.86 -26.12
CA TYR A 213 22.26 7.64 -25.00
C TYR A 213 21.50 6.91 -23.89
N PRO A 214 22.03 5.77 -23.42
CA PRO A 214 21.43 5.04 -22.33
C PRO A 214 21.53 5.84 -21.02
N VAL A 215 20.56 5.59 -20.18
CA VAL A 215 20.44 6.06 -18.79
C VAL A 215 21.33 5.16 -17.93
N LEU A 216 22.49 5.67 -17.50
CA LEU A 216 23.53 4.94 -16.75
C LEU A 216 23.85 5.63 -15.42
N GLU A 217 24.54 4.93 -14.51
CA GLU A 217 25.02 5.46 -13.23
C GLU A 217 26.47 5.05 -12.95
N ASP A 218 27.21 5.97 -12.33
CA ASP A 218 28.53 5.74 -11.74
C ASP A 218 28.61 6.39 -10.33
N GLU A 219 29.78 6.35 -9.68
CA GLU A 219 30.01 6.96 -8.35
C GLU A 219 29.68 8.48 -8.27
N ARG A 220 29.44 9.14 -9.40
CA ARG A 220 29.13 10.58 -9.53
C ARG A 220 27.63 10.83 -9.79
N GLY A 221 26.81 9.80 -9.97
CA GLY A 221 25.34 9.86 -9.93
C GLY A 221 24.60 9.17 -11.09
N THR A 222 23.31 8.90 -10.88
CA THR A 222 22.36 8.35 -11.87
C THR A 222 21.85 9.41 -12.84
N TYR A 223 21.56 8.99 -14.06
CA TYR A 223 20.80 9.78 -15.02
C TYR A 223 19.56 9.03 -15.53
N LEU A 224 18.33 9.37 -15.04
CA LEU A 224 16.94 9.15 -15.58
C LEU A 224 15.97 8.03 -15.09
N PHE A 225 16.33 7.25 -14.06
CA PHE A 225 15.43 6.63 -13.03
C PHE A 225 14.59 5.35 -13.29
N ASN A 226 14.79 4.35 -12.42
CA ASN A 226 13.97 3.14 -12.23
C ASN A 226 14.09 2.63 -10.77
N SER A 227 13.13 2.98 -9.90
CA SER A 227 13.23 2.73 -8.45
C SER A 227 12.88 1.28 -8.04
N LYS A 228 13.61 0.79 -7.03
CA LYS A 228 13.30 -0.41 -6.24
C LYS A 228 12.12 -0.18 -5.29
N ASP A 229 11.49 -1.26 -4.84
CA ASP A 229 10.42 -1.19 -3.83
C ASP A 229 11.04 -1.10 -2.42
N LEU A 230 10.50 -0.26 -1.55
CA LEU A 230 10.91 -0.18 -0.15
C LEU A 230 10.53 -1.47 0.58
N CYS A 231 11.43 -2.00 1.39
CA CYS A 231 11.12 -3.05 2.36
C CYS A 231 12.02 -2.93 3.59
N LEU A 232 11.40 -2.66 4.75
CA LEU A 232 12.10 -2.51 6.02
C LEU A 232 11.85 -3.68 7.00
N LEU A 233 11.45 -4.85 6.48
CA LEU A 233 11.21 -6.05 7.28
C LEU A 233 12.42 -6.46 8.13
N ALA A 234 13.63 -6.36 7.57
CA ALA A 234 14.90 -6.62 8.27
C ALA A 234 15.20 -5.63 9.41
N HIS A 235 14.44 -4.55 9.49
CA HIS A 235 14.78 -3.36 10.27
C HIS A 235 13.73 -2.98 11.31
N ILE A 236 12.82 -3.90 11.65
CA ILE A 236 11.78 -3.69 12.66
C ILE A 236 12.36 -3.19 14.01
N PRO A 237 13.47 -3.74 14.56
CA PRO A 237 14.03 -3.22 15.80
C PRO A 237 14.49 -1.76 15.71
N GLN A 238 15.13 -1.37 14.60
CA GLN A 238 15.60 -0.01 14.38
C GLN A 238 14.43 0.96 14.19
N LEU A 239 13.39 0.53 13.45
CA LEU A 239 12.14 1.28 13.30
C LEU A 239 11.44 1.50 14.64
N ALA A 240 11.33 0.47 15.47
CA ALA A 240 10.73 0.55 16.79
C ALA A 240 11.48 1.53 17.72
N ALA A 241 12.82 1.57 17.62
CA ALA A 241 13.67 2.46 18.40
C ALA A 241 13.65 3.92 17.91
N SER A 242 13.30 4.18 16.64
CA SER A 242 13.37 5.51 16.02
C SER A 242 12.38 6.55 16.56
N GLY A 243 11.38 6.12 17.34
CA GLY A 243 10.32 7.01 17.86
C GLY A 243 9.04 7.05 17.04
N LEU A 244 9.00 6.35 15.89
CA LEU A 244 7.79 6.13 15.10
C LEU A 244 6.66 5.52 15.95
N THR A 245 5.43 5.84 15.57
CA THR A 245 4.19 5.37 16.22
C THR A 245 3.31 4.59 15.24
N SER A 246 3.36 4.95 13.95
CA SER A 246 2.64 4.27 12.87
C SER A 246 3.60 3.85 11.75
N PHE A 247 3.44 2.62 11.29
CA PHE A 247 4.16 2.03 10.18
C PHE A 247 3.22 1.89 8.98
N LYS A 248 3.49 2.67 7.93
CA LYS A 248 2.61 2.78 6.77
C LYS A 248 3.05 1.90 5.62
N ILE A 249 2.12 1.13 5.07
CA ILE A 249 2.31 0.36 3.83
C ILE A 249 1.83 1.20 2.64
N GLU A 250 2.64 1.32 1.58
CA GLU A 250 2.20 1.85 0.29
C GLU A 250 1.60 0.71 -0.55
N GLY A 251 0.43 0.93 -1.17
CA GLY A 251 -0.14 -0.09 -2.06
C GLY A 251 -1.58 0.12 -2.51
N ARG A 252 -2.12 1.36 -2.48
CA ARG A 252 -3.54 1.60 -2.82
C ARG A 252 -3.91 1.14 -4.24
N MET A 253 -2.94 1.25 -5.16
CA MET A 253 -3.03 0.81 -6.55
C MET A 253 -2.55 -0.64 -6.79
N LYS A 254 -2.08 -1.35 -5.75
CA LYS A 254 -1.65 -2.74 -5.86
C LYS A 254 -2.86 -3.69 -5.76
N SER A 255 -2.64 -4.98 -6.05
CA SER A 255 -3.69 -6.00 -5.97
C SER A 255 -4.10 -6.30 -4.52
N VAL A 256 -5.27 -6.93 -4.34
CA VAL A 256 -5.69 -7.44 -3.03
C VAL A 256 -4.70 -8.45 -2.44
N HIS A 257 -4.09 -9.27 -3.29
CA HIS A 257 -3.04 -10.22 -2.91
C HIS A 257 -1.81 -9.52 -2.31
N TYR A 258 -1.42 -8.38 -2.89
CA TYR A 258 -0.34 -7.56 -2.35
C TYR A 258 -0.69 -7.03 -0.96
N VAL A 259 -1.85 -6.38 -0.82
CA VAL A 259 -2.27 -5.74 0.45
C VAL A 259 -2.35 -6.77 1.57
N ALA A 260 -3.01 -7.91 1.35
CA ALA A 260 -3.13 -8.96 2.36
C ALA A 260 -1.77 -9.55 2.76
N THR A 261 -0.92 -9.88 1.78
CA THR A 261 0.36 -10.55 2.06
C THR A 261 1.32 -9.63 2.82
N VAL A 262 1.49 -8.38 2.37
CA VAL A 262 2.37 -7.42 3.03
C VAL A 262 1.87 -7.13 4.45
N THR A 263 0.57 -6.89 4.61
CA THR A 263 -0.03 -6.61 5.93
C THR A 263 0.20 -7.78 6.89
N ARG A 264 -0.04 -9.03 6.44
CA ARG A 264 0.18 -10.23 7.25
C ARG A 264 1.62 -10.40 7.69
N VAL A 265 2.56 -10.21 6.76
CA VAL A 265 3.99 -10.36 7.05
C VAL A 265 4.43 -9.32 8.09
N TYR A 266 4.05 -8.06 7.92
CA TYR A 266 4.42 -7.02 8.88
C TYR A 266 3.70 -7.19 10.23
N ARG A 267 2.44 -7.59 10.26
CA ARG A 267 1.74 -7.91 11.52
C ARG A 267 2.46 -9.02 12.27
N ALA A 268 2.78 -10.13 11.59
CA ALA A 268 3.52 -11.25 12.19
C ALA A 268 4.91 -10.84 12.69
N ALA A 269 5.64 -10.01 11.93
CA ALA A 269 6.94 -9.50 12.33
C ALA A 269 6.85 -8.56 13.55
N LEU A 270 5.86 -7.67 13.57
CA LEU A 270 5.62 -6.76 14.70
C LEU A 270 5.18 -7.52 15.95
N ASP A 271 4.30 -8.52 15.81
CA ASP A 271 3.89 -9.39 16.92
C ASP A 271 5.08 -10.17 17.49
N ALA A 272 5.91 -10.76 16.62
CA ALA A 272 7.11 -11.47 17.03
C ALA A 272 8.10 -10.54 17.76
N TYR A 273 8.29 -9.32 17.25
CA TYR A 273 9.13 -8.32 17.90
C TYR A 273 8.55 -7.89 19.26
N GLN A 274 7.24 -7.61 19.35
CA GLN A 274 6.59 -7.21 20.59
C GLN A 274 6.61 -8.33 21.65
N ALA A 275 6.50 -9.60 21.23
CA ALA A 275 6.56 -10.74 22.13
C ALA A 275 7.97 -10.96 22.70
N ASN A 276 9.03 -10.76 21.91
CA ASN A 276 10.41 -10.90 22.38
C ASN A 276 11.40 -10.03 21.57
N PRO A 277 11.59 -8.74 21.94
CA PRO A 277 12.47 -7.84 21.20
C PRO A 277 13.93 -8.30 21.14
N GLU A 278 14.44 -8.90 22.20
CA GLU A 278 15.85 -9.33 22.32
C GLU A 278 16.18 -10.53 21.42
N LYS A 279 15.20 -11.38 21.14
CA LYS A 279 15.34 -12.56 20.27
C LYS A 279 14.70 -12.38 18.90
N PHE A 280 14.31 -11.16 18.55
CA PHE A 280 13.71 -10.91 17.24
C PHE A 280 14.70 -11.27 16.13
N ALA A 281 14.25 -12.14 15.24
CA ALA A 281 14.93 -12.47 14.01
C ALA A 281 13.90 -12.53 12.88
N VAL A 282 14.25 -11.99 11.72
CA VAL A 282 13.42 -12.13 10.54
C VAL A 282 13.43 -13.58 10.09
N ARG A 283 12.24 -14.13 9.89
CA ARG A 283 12.06 -15.51 9.46
C ARG A 283 12.10 -15.57 7.94
N GLU A 284 12.73 -16.61 7.41
CA GLU A 284 12.83 -16.84 5.96
C GLU A 284 11.44 -16.97 5.30
N GLU A 285 10.46 -17.55 6.00
CA GLU A 285 9.07 -17.67 5.56
C GLU A 285 8.44 -16.30 5.21
N TRP A 286 8.85 -15.23 5.88
CA TRP A 286 8.33 -13.87 5.61
C TRP A 286 8.89 -13.32 4.30
N TRP A 287 10.17 -13.57 4.01
CA TRP A 287 10.77 -13.22 2.72
C TRP A 287 10.13 -13.99 1.57
N GLN A 288 9.92 -15.29 1.78
CA GLN A 288 9.24 -16.14 0.81
C GLN A 288 7.85 -15.58 0.47
N GLU A 289 7.05 -15.20 1.47
CA GLU A 289 5.74 -14.57 1.27
C GLU A 289 5.82 -13.24 0.50
N LEU A 290 6.75 -12.35 0.85
CA LEU A 290 6.95 -11.09 0.11
C LEU A 290 7.45 -11.30 -1.33
N ASN A 291 8.04 -12.46 -1.65
CA ASN A 291 8.40 -12.82 -3.02
C ASN A 291 7.25 -13.49 -3.79
N LYS A 292 6.09 -13.75 -3.17
CA LYS A 292 4.89 -14.29 -3.85
C LYS A 292 4.08 -13.21 -4.57
N ILE A 293 4.22 -11.96 -4.15
CA ILE A 293 3.46 -10.82 -4.70
C ILE A 293 4.23 -10.14 -5.84
N SER A 294 3.55 -9.35 -6.66
CA SER A 294 4.21 -8.54 -7.71
C SER A 294 4.99 -7.39 -7.09
N HIS A 295 6.32 -7.50 -7.10
CA HIS A 295 7.24 -6.52 -6.55
C HIS A 295 8.42 -6.27 -7.48
N ARG A 296 9.13 -5.18 -7.20
CA ARG A 296 10.48 -4.94 -7.71
C ARG A 296 11.52 -5.37 -6.68
N PRO A 297 12.80 -5.54 -7.05
CA PRO A 297 13.85 -5.77 -6.06
C PRO A 297 13.74 -4.78 -4.90
N TYR A 298 14.01 -5.27 -3.69
CA TYR A 298 13.82 -4.47 -2.48
C TYR A 298 15.03 -3.58 -2.17
N THR A 299 14.77 -2.44 -1.54
CA THR A 299 15.77 -1.52 -0.97
C THR A 299 15.32 -1.03 0.41
N SER A 300 16.26 -0.56 1.23
CA SER A 300 15.97 0.17 2.46
C SER A 300 15.75 1.68 2.25
N GLY A 301 15.94 2.18 1.01
CA GLY A 301 15.79 3.58 0.67
C GLY A 301 16.74 4.47 1.46
N PHE A 302 16.24 5.59 1.98
CA PHE A 302 17.04 6.60 2.68
C PHE A 302 17.30 6.29 4.17
N TYR A 303 16.70 5.22 4.70
CA TYR A 303 16.66 4.95 6.14
C TYR A 303 18.05 4.72 6.76
N PHE A 304 18.99 4.16 6.00
CA PHE A 304 20.33 3.77 6.46
C PHE A 304 21.46 4.48 5.72
N GLY A 305 21.15 5.60 5.07
CA GLY A 305 22.12 6.38 4.30
C GLY A 305 21.53 6.87 2.98
N LYS A 306 22.36 7.56 2.20
CA LYS A 306 21.97 7.98 0.85
C LYS A 306 21.90 6.73 -0.04
N PRO A 307 20.79 6.55 -0.79
CA PRO A 307 20.71 5.49 -1.80
C PRO A 307 21.90 5.57 -2.76
N ASN A 308 22.42 4.41 -3.14
CA ASN A 308 23.50 4.28 -4.13
C ASN A 308 23.03 3.44 -5.31
N GLU A 309 23.97 3.06 -6.18
CA GLU A 309 23.69 2.25 -7.36
C GLU A 309 22.93 0.95 -7.03
N ASN A 310 23.20 0.32 -5.89
CA ASN A 310 22.54 -0.91 -5.47
C ASN A 310 21.08 -0.71 -5.04
N ASP A 311 20.56 0.52 -5.04
CA ASP A 311 19.17 0.83 -4.67
C ASP A 311 18.26 1.12 -5.88
N GLN A 312 18.80 1.01 -7.10
CA GLN A 312 18.06 1.21 -8.36
C GLN A 312 18.08 -0.05 -9.25
N ILE A 313 17.23 -0.08 -10.27
CA ILE A 313 17.11 -1.24 -11.17
C ILE A 313 17.61 -0.87 -12.58
N TYR A 314 18.68 -1.53 -13.03
CA TYR A 314 19.30 -1.24 -14.34
C TYR A 314 19.06 -2.32 -15.40
N SER A 315 18.90 -3.58 -15.01
CA SER A 315 18.86 -4.73 -15.93
C SER A 315 17.46 -5.08 -16.45
N GLY A 316 16.39 -4.46 -15.93
CA GLY A 316 15.01 -4.74 -16.32
C GLY A 316 13.99 -3.83 -15.64
N SER A 317 12.74 -3.81 -16.12
CA SER A 317 11.63 -3.04 -15.51
C SER A 317 10.43 -3.89 -15.15
N SER A 318 10.51 -5.21 -15.36
CA SER A 318 9.46 -6.17 -15.05
C SER A 318 9.39 -6.40 -13.56
N ASN A 319 8.17 -6.44 -13.03
CA ASN A 319 7.94 -6.95 -11.69
C ASN A 319 8.21 -8.46 -11.68
N THR A 320 8.69 -8.96 -10.57
CA THR A 320 8.84 -10.38 -10.30
C THR A 320 7.77 -10.82 -9.30
N GLN A 321 7.33 -12.07 -9.43
CA GLN A 321 6.51 -12.76 -8.44
C GLN A 321 6.72 -14.26 -8.60
N THR A 322 6.69 -15.00 -7.50
CA THR A 322 6.77 -16.47 -7.54
C THR A 322 5.40 -17.13 -7.66
N HIS A 323 4.30 -16.39 -7.42
CA HIS A 323 2.95 -16.93 -7.44
C HIS A 323 1.94 -16.01 -8.15
N ASP A 324 1.01 -16.62 -8.87
CA ASP A 324 -0.20 -16.00 -9.38
C ASP A 324 -1.30 -16.04 -8.32
N PHE A 325 -2.06 -14.95 -8.20
CA PHE A 325 -3.30 -14.94 -7.43
C PHE A 325 -4.45 -15.46 -8.31
N VAL A 326 -4.92 -16.67 -8.02
CA VAL A 326 -5.83 -17.39 -8.92
C VAL A 326 -7.28 -17.39 -8.46
N GLY A 327 -7.54 -17.22 -7.16
CA GLY A 327 -8.91 -17.15 -6.66
C GLY A 327 -9.02 -16.60 -5.24
N LEU A 328 -10.24 -16.24 -4.86
CA LEU A 328 -10.58 -15.71 -3.54
C LEU A 328 -11.79 -16.46 -2.99
N VAL A 329 -11.69 -17.00 -1.78
CA VAL A 329 -12.81 -17.68 -1.13
C VAL A 329 -13.90 -16.67 -0.77
N ARG A 330 -15.13 -16.94 -1.21
CA ARG A 330 -16.33 -16.17 -0.85
C ARG A 330 -17.09 -16.78 0.31
N SER A 331 -17.20 -18.11 0.34
CA SER A 331 -17.83 -18.85 1.42
C SER A 331 -17.31 -20.28 1.51
N TYR A 332 -17.58 -20.93 2.64
CA TYR A 332 -17.22 -22.31 2.92
C TYR A 332 -18.42 -23.04 3.53
N ASP A 333 -18.73 -24.23 2.99
CA ASP A 333 -19.71 -25.17 3.52
C ASP A 333 -18.96 -26.29 4.25
N ALA A 334 -19.10 -26.33 5.57
CA ALA A 334 -18.40 -27.29 6.43
C ALA A 334 -18.97 -28.72 6.32
N GLU A 335 -20.27 -28.87 6.02
CA GLU A 335 -20.90 -30.20 5.92
C GLU A 335 -20.44 -30.91 4.64
N ARG A 336 -20.35 -30.16 3.55
CA ARG A 336 -19.94 -30.67 2.24
C ARG A 336 -18.44 -30.57 1.99
N GLN A 337 -17.71 -29.84 2.86
CA GLN A 337 -16.29 -29.53 2.74
C GLN A 337 -15.92 -28.86 1.41
N VAL A 338 -16.79 -27.96 0.92
CA VAL A 338 -16.59 -27.22 -0.33
C VAL A 338 -16.47 -25.72 -0.09
N ALA A 339 -15.63 -25.07 -0.86
CA ALA A 339 -15.50 -23.62 -0.90
C ALA A 339 -16.13 -23.07 -2.17
N VAL A 340 -16.86 -21.96 -2.05
CA VAL A 340 -17.22 -21.11 -3.19
C VAL A 340 -16.07 -20.14 -3.39
N VAL A 341 -15.45 -20.20 -4.55
CA VAL A 341 -14.26 -19.43 -4.91
C VAL A 341 -14.55 -18.55 -6.10
N GLU A 342 -14.26 -17.27 -5.97
CA GLU A 342 -14.27 -16.34 -7.09
C GLU A 342 -12.93 -16.38 -7.81
N GLN A 343 -12.98 -16.71 -9.09
CA GLN A 343 -11.83 -16.75 -9.97
C GLN A 343 -11.21 -15.35 -10.11
N ARG A 344 -9.88 -15.30 -10.02
CA ARG A 344 -9.06 -14.09 -10.22
C ARG A 344 -8.10 -14.24 -11.40
N ASN A 345 -7.72 -15.47 -11.71
CA ASN A 345 -6.97 -15.86 -12.89
C ASN A 345 -7.37 -17.29 -13.28
N ASN A 346 -7.08 -17.75 -14.50
CA ASN A 346 -7.46 -19.07 -15.00
C ASN A 346 -7.06 -20.16 -14.00
N ILE A 347 -8.03 -21.00 -13.61
CA ILE A 347 -7.85 -22.17 -12.74
C ILE A 347 -8.19 -23.42 -13.55
N LYS A 348 -7.38 -24.49 -13.45
CA LYS A 348 -7.64 -25.78 -14.12
C LYS A 348 -7.59 -26.95 -13.15
N LEU A 349 -8.33 -28.02 -13.46
CA LEU A 349 -8.19 -29.28 -12.74
C LEU A 349 -6.76 -29.82 -12.86
N GLY A 350 -6.29 -30.48 -11.80
CA GLY A 350 -4.94 -31.03 -11.69
C GLY A 350 -3.87 -30.00 -11.32
N GLU A 351 -4.20 -28.71 -11.23
CA GLU A 351 -3.25 -27.71 -10.74
C GLU A 351 -3.11 -27.79 -9.21
N GLU A 352 -1.87 -27.67 -8.72
CA GLU A 352 -1.59 -27.47 -7.31
C GLU A 352 -1.76 -25.98 -6.96
N ILE A 353 -2.50 -25.72 -5.88
CA ILE A 353 -2.74 -24.40 -5.33
C ILE A 353 -2.30 -24.35 -3.87
N GLU A 354 -1.82 -23.18 -3.45
CA GLU A 354 -1.64 -22.80 -2.06
C GLU A 354 -2.82 -21.95 -1.60
N ILE A 355 -3.42 -22.32 -0.46
CA ILE A 355 -4.47 -21.57 0.20
C ILE A 355 -3.86 -20.80 1.37
N ALA A 356 -3.97 -19.49 1.33
CA ALA A 356 -3.36 -18.57 2.27
C ALA A 356 -4.43 -17.76 3.00
N GLN A 357 -4.54 -18.01 4.30
CA GLN A 357 -5.67 -17.54 5.09
C GLN A 357 -5.23 -16.48 6.11
N PRO A 358 -6.12 -15.56 6.51
CA PRO A 358 -5.87 -14.67 7.62
C PRO A 358 -5.69 -15.47 8.92
N GLY A 359 -4.61 -15.19 9.67
CA GLY A 359 -4.37 -15.77 11.00
C GLY A 359 -4.09 -17.27 11.07
N GLN A 360 -4.03 -17.98 9.94
CA GLN A 360 -3.79 -19.43 9.89
C GLN A 360 -2.58 -19.77 9.01
N PRO A 361 -1.92 -20.92 9.24
CA PRO A 361 -0.89 -21.44 8.34
C PRO A 361 -1.42 -21.65 6.92
N ASN A 362 -0.56 -21.47 5.93
CA ASN A 362 -0.89 -21.86 4.55
C ASN A 362 -0.92 -23.38 4.43
N PHE A 363 -1.71 -23.90 3.49
CA PHE A 363 -1.64 -25.30 3.07
C PHE A 363 -1.79 -25.41 1.56
N THR A 364 -1.35 -26.54 0.99
CA THR A 364 -1.45 -26.82 -0.45
C THR A 364 -2.45 -27.94 -0.73
N GLN A 365 -3.05 -27.91 -1.91
CA GLN A 365 -3.87 -29.00 -2.44
C GLN A 365 -3.86 -29.02 -3.96
N VAL A 366 -4.14 -30.18 -4.55
CA VAL A 366 -4.42 -30.31 -5.97
C VAL A 366 -5.92 -30.18 -6.20
N ILE A 367 -6.32 -29.42 -7.22
CA ILE A 367 -7.73 -29.26 -7.58
C ILE A 367 -8.20 -30.52 -8.31
N GLN A 368 -8.92 -31.39 -7.60
CA GLN A 368 -9.39 -32.67 -8.13
C GLN A 368 -10.72 -32.55 -8.90
N SER A 369 -11.60 -31.65 -8.46
CA SER A 369 -12.89 -31.41 -9.09
C SER A 369 -13.34 -29.97 -8.84
N MET A 370 -14.11 -29.45 -9.78
CA MET A 370 -14.75 -28.13 -9.70
C MET A 370 -16.12 -28.22 -10.39
N THR A 371 -17.09 -27.47 -9.88
CA THR A 371 -18.34 -27.17 -10.59
C THR A 371 -18.51 -25.68 -10.76
N ASP A 372 -19.34 -25.27 -11.72
CA ASP A 372 -19.92 -23.93 -11.72
C ASP A 372 -20.97 -23.79 -10.59
N ILE A 373 -21.60 -22.61 -10.50
CA ILE A 373 -22.62 -22.33 -9.49
C ILE A 373 -23.94 -23.11 -9.72
N GLU A 374 -24.15 -23.63 -10.92
CA GLU A 374 -25.32 -24.44 -11.28
C GLU A 374 -25.09 -25.93 -10.97
N GLY A 375 -23.86 -26.30 -10.58
CA GLY A 375 -23.47 -27.67 -10.26
C GLY A 375 -22.96 -28.48 -11.45
N ASN A 376 -22.77 -27.85 -12.62
CA ASN A 376 -22.19 -28.54 -13.78
C ASN A 376 -20.67 -28.72 -13.56
N PRO A 377 -20.11 -29.94 -13.77
CA PRO A 377 -18.68 -30.16 -13.69
C PRO A 377 -17.91 -29.34 -14.73
N ILE A 378 -16.84 -28.66 -14.29
CA ILE A 378 -15.97 -27.86 -15.17
C ILE A 378 -14.52 -28.32 -15.08
N GLN A 379 -13.82 -28.29 -16.21
CA GLN A 379 -12.38 -28.61 -16.29
C GLN A 379 -11.49 -27.40 -16.03
N ALA A 380 -12.02 -26.20 -16.26
CA ALA A 380 -11.34 -24.93 -16.09
C ALA A 380 -12.33 -23.82 -15.74
N ALA A 381 -11.83 -22.77 -15.09
CA ALA A 381 -12.53 -21.52 -14.83
C ALA A 381 -11.88 -20.39 -15.64
N PRO A 382 -12.19 -20.26 -16.95
CA PRO A 382 -11.52 -19.32 -17.84
C PRO A 382 -12.11 -17.90 -17.79
N HIS A 383 -13.28 -17.71 -17.19
CA HIS A 383 -13.98 -16.43 -17.20
C HIS A 383 -13.61 -15.58 -15.97
N PRO A 384 -13.32 -14.27 -16.14
CA PRO A 384 -13.04 -13.38 -15.02
C PRO A 384 -14.17 -13.37 -14.00
N GLN A 385 -13.84 -13.46 -12.71
CA GLN A 385 -14.80 -13.45 -11.59
C GLN A 385 -15.83 -14.58 -11.62
N GLN A 386 -15.60 -15.65 -12.40
CA GLN A 386 -16.43 -16.83 -12.36
C GLN A 386 -16.42 -17.45 -10.96
N LEU A 387 -17.60 -17.73 -10.42
CA LEU A 387 -17.73 -18.48 -9.18
C LEU A 387 -17.61 -19.97 -9.48
N VAL A 388 -16.72 -20.64 -8.74
CA VAL A 388 -16.54 -22.08 -8.79
C VAL A 388 -16.71 -22.69 -7.42
N ILE A 389 -17.27 -23.89 -7.38
CA ILE A 389 -17.38 -24.68 -6.15
C ILE A 389 -16.35 -25.79 -6.24
N MET A 390 -15.51 -25.93 -5.22
CA MET A 390 -14.51 -26.99 -5.18
C MET A 390 -14.31 -27.55 -3.77
N PRO A 391 -14.02 -28.85 -3.63
CA PRO A 391 -13.62 -29.43 -2.35
C PRO A 391 -12.31 -28.81 -1.83
N VAL A 392 -12.22 -28.64 -0.52
CA VAL A 392 -10.99 -28.19 0.16
C VAL A 392 -10.56 -29.21 1.22
N SER A 393 -9.26 -29.45 1.32
CA SER A 393 -8.71 -30.48 2.22
C SER A 393 -8.72 -30.06 3.69
N GLN A 394 -8.87 -28.76 3.98
CA GLN A 394 -8.99 -28.19 5.31
C GLN A 394 -10.08 -27.10 5.31
N PRO A 395 -10.71 -26.81 6.46
CA PRO A 395 -11.63 -25.69 6.57
C PRO A 395 -10.99 -24.37 6.12
N VAL A 396 -11.76 -23.58 5.35
CA VAL A 396 -11.33 -22.27 4.86
C VAL A 396 -12.27 -21.16 5.29
N VAL A 397 -11.75 -19.93 5.34
CA VAL A 397 -12.53 -18.73 5.68
C VAL A 397 -12.78 -17.84 4.46
N PRO A 398 -13.86 -17.03 4.44
CA PRO A 398 -13.99 -15.96 3.47
C PRO A 398 -12.74 -15.08 3.42
N PHE A 399 -12.39 -14.60 2.23
CA PHE A 399 -11.17 -13.84 1.93
C PHE A 399 -9.85 -14.64 1.99
N ALA A 400 -9.89 -15.95 2.22
CA ALA A 400 -8.72 -16.79 1.96
C ALA A 400 -8.32 -16.72 0.48
N MET A 401 -7.02 -16.54 0.23
CA MET A 401 -6.47 -16.41 -1.11
C MET A 401 -5.99 -17.74 -1.64
N LEU A 402 -6.29 -18.03 -2.91
CA LEU A 402 -5.72 -19.14 -3.65
C LEU A 402 -4.59 -18.61 -4.53
N ARG A 403 -3.44 -19.27 -4.44
CA ARG A 403 -2.22 -18.88 -5.12
C ARG A 403 -1.65 -20.07 -5.86
N ARG A 404 -1.10 -19.87 -7.05
CA ARG A 404 -0.44 -20.92 -7.83
C ARG A 404 0.99 -20.50 -8.13
N LYS A 405 1.96 -21.39 -7.95
CA LYS A 405 3.35 -21.09 -8.32
C LYS A 405 3.43 -20.75 -9.81
N VAL A 406 4.10 -19.65 -10.14
CA VAL A 406 4.38 -19.28 -11.54
C VAL A 406 5.26 -20.38 -12.13
N LYS A 407 4.89 -20.89 -13.31
CA LYS A 407 5.75 -21.83 -14.04
C LYS A 407 6.96 -21.05 -14.52
N ASP A 408 8.16 -21.53 -14.24
CA ASP A 408 9.37 -20.94 -14.78
C ASP A 408 9.20 -20.84 -16.31
N SER A 409 9.31 -19.61 -16.84
CA SER A 409 9.33 -19.40 -18.27
C SER A 409 10.60 -20.05 -18.80
N GLU A 410 10.45 -21.16 -19.55
CA GLU A 410 11.54 -21.78 -20.31
C GLU A 410 12.23 -20.79 -21.26
#